data_AF-A0A7Y1TGC1-F1
#
_entry.id   AF-A0A7Y1TGC1-F1
#
_cell.length_a   1.000
_cell.length_b   1.000
_cell.length_c   1.000
_cell.angle_alpha   90.00
_cell.angle_beta   90.00
_cell.angle_gamma   90.00
#
_symmetry.space_group_name_H-M   'P 1'
#
loop_
_entity.id
_entity.type
_entity.pdbx_description
1 polymer ?
#
loop_
_entity_poly.entity_id
_entity_poly.type
_entity_poly.pdbx_seq_one_letter_code
_entity_poly.pdbx_strand_id
1 'polypeptide(L)'
;MSSDSTMNQRITPFRVMAAGASWRMFGSRRAAETLLQAMSGGDEQSRMLAGMSLIKAGRRSFDLIMERVEASEASTALVRLLPDIDGERARKVLQSIAAGDQGELKETARECVDLLDRIDSLAPEDR
;
A
#
# COMPACT_ATOMS: atom_id res chain seq x y z
N MET A 1 -34.86 -3.95 -26.80
CA MET A 1 -33.43 -4.26 -27.05
C MET A 1 -32.70 -4.05 -25.74
N SER A 2 -32.28 -5.16 -25.16
CA SER A 2 -31.65 -5.23 -23.84
C SER A 2 -30.19 -4.79 -23.88
N SER A 3 -29.75 -4.29 -22.72
CA SER A 3 -28.39 -4.36 -22.17
C SER A 3 -27.31 -3.49 -22.83
N ASP A 4 -26.89 -2.45 -22.11
CA ASP A 4 -25.46 -2.34 -21.80
C ASP A 4 -25.27 -2.02 -20.31
N SER A 5 -24.94 -3.07 -19.58
CA SER A 5 -24.61 -3.06 -18.17
C SER A 5 -23.15 -2.64 -18.03
N THR A 6 -22.91 -1.51 -17.38
CA THR A 6 -21.88 -1.28 -16.35
C THR A 6 -21.67 0.23 -16.26
N MET A 7 -22.38 0.85 -15.32
CA MET A 7 -21.92 2.10 -14.73
C MET A 7 -20.66 1.75 -13.94
N ASN A 8 -19.57 1.50 -14.68
CA ASN A 8 -18.25 1.17 -14.19
C ASN A 8 -17.91 2.29 -13.22
N GLN A 9 -17.87 1.99 -11.92
CA GLN A 9 -17.55 2.95 -10.86
C GLN A 9 -16.09 3.36 -11.04
N ARG A 10 -15.83 4.23 -12.01
CA ARG A 10 -14.51 4.78 -12.27
C ARG A 10 -14.15 5.57 -11.02
N ILE A 11 -13.19 5.04 -10.27
CA ILE A 11 -12.50 5.84 -9.29
C ILE A 11 -11.83 6.97 -10.06
N THR A 12 -12.27 8.19 -9.81
CA THR A 12 -11.67 9.37 -10.42
C THR A 12 -10.55 9.90 -9.51
N PRO A 13 -9.51 10.54 -10.06
CA PRO A 13 -8.44 11.15 -9.28
C PRO A 13 -8.96 12.06 -8.16
N PHE A 14 -10.04 12.82 -8.43
CA PHE A 14 -10.69 13.67 -7.43
C PHE A 14 -11.24 12.87 -6.24
N ARG A 15 -11.89 11.73 -6.49
CA ARG A 15 -12.40 10.86 -5.41
C ARG A 15 -11.26 10.27 -4.60
N VAL A 16 -10.14 9.91 -5.23
CA VAL A 16 -8.94 9.43 -4.52
C VAL A 16 -8.37 10.52 -3.64
N MET A 17 -8.26 11.76 -4.12
CA MET A 17 -7.77 12.88 -3.31
C MET A 17 -8.68 13.14 -2.10
N ALA A 18 -9.99 13.16 -2.31
CA ALA A 18 -10.96 13.35 -1.23
C ALA A 18 -10.89 12.20 -0.20
N ALA A 19 -10.77 10.96 -0.66
CA ALA A 19 -10.55 9.80 0.19
C ALA A 19 -9.23 9.91 0.96
N GLY A 20 -8.14 10.30 0.31
CA GLY A 20 -6.83 10.50 0.95
C GLY A 20 -6.86 11.56 2.05
N ALA A 21 -7.56 12.67 1.82
CA ALA A 21 -7.78 13.69 2.84
C ALA A 21 -8.63 13.16 4.01
N SER A 22 -9.71 12.44 3.69
CA SER A 22 -10.64 11.89 4.68
C SER A 22 -10.01 10.79 5.54
N TRP A 23 -9.18 9.93 4.93
CA TRP A 23 -8.44 8.87 5.61
C TRP A 23 -7.42 9.45 6.59
N ARG A 24 -6.68 10.49 6.16
CA ARG A 24 -5.71 11.17 7.04
C ARG A 24 -6.38 11.88 8.20
N MET A 25 -7.43 12.66 7.94
CA MET A 25 -8.07 13.46 8.98
C MET A 25 -8.92 12.61 9.93
N PHE A 26 -9.73 11.70 9.40
CA PHE A 26 -10.78 11.04 10.18
C PHE A 26 -10.63 9.53 10.28
N GLY A 27 -9.73 8.90 9.52
CA GLY A 27 -9.56 7.44 9.55
C GLY A 27 -10.80 6.70 9.06
N SER A 28 -11.55 7.28 8.13
CA SER A 28 -12.78 6.68 7.61
C SER A 28 -12.49 5.38 6.86
N ARG A 29 -13.10 4.26 7.28
CA ARG A 29 -12.92 2.96 6.61
C ARG A 29 -13.37 2.97 5.15
N ARG A 30 -14.41 3.73 4.81
CA ARG A 30 -14.83 3.94 3.40
C ARG A 30 -13.77 4.65 2.57
N ALA A 31 -13.05 5.59 3.18
CA ALA A 31 -11.95 6.27 2.52
C ALA A 31 -10.77 5.30 2.29
N ALA A 32 -10.44 4.48 3.29
CA ALA A 32 -9.45 3.41 3.13
C ALA A 32 -9.81 2.46 1.97
N GLU A 33 -11.04 1.95 1.93
CA GLU A 33 -11.51 1.07 0.85
C GLU A 33 -11.38 1.73 -0.53
N THR A 34 -11.70 3.03 -0.63
CA THR A 34 -11.54 3.78 -1.88
C THR A 34 -10.08 3.88 -2.31
N LEU A 35 -9.14 4.09 -1.37
CA LEU A 35 -7.71 4.12 -1.64
C LEU A 35 -7.18 2.74 -2.07
N LEU A 36 -7.62 1.68 -1.39
CA LEU A 36 -7.23 0.30 -1.72
C LEU A 36 -7.74 -0.12 -3.11
N GLN A 37 -9.00 0.22 -3.43
CA GLN A 37 -9.56 -0.04 -4.75
C GLN A 37 -8.84 0.79 -5.84
N ALA A 38 -8.42 2.02 -5.53
CA ALA A 38 -7.63 2.85 -6.43
C ALA A 38 -6.24 2.24 -6.72
N MET A 39 -5.59 1.65 -5.71
CA MET A 39 -4.31 0.94 -5.86
C MET A 39 -4.39 -0.27 -6.79
N SER A 40 -5.50 -0.99 -6.77
CA SER A 40 -5.75 -2.14 -7.66
C SER A 40 -6.34 -1.76 -9.02
N GLY A 41 -6.64 -0.47 -9.23
CA GLY A 41 -7.24 0.04 -10.46
C GLY A 41 -6.26 0.18 -11.63
N GLY A 42 -6.81 0.41 -12.83
CA GLY A 42 -6.03 0.60 -14.06
C GLY A 42 -5.56 2.04 -14.32
N ASP A 43 -6.06 3.03 -13.57
CA ASP A 43 -5.69 4.44 -13.74
C ASP A 43 -4.43 4.79 -12.95
N GLU A 44 -3.33 5.06 -13.66
CA GLU A 44 -2.02 5.33 -13.07
C GLU A 44 -2.05 6.54 -12.12
N GLN A 45 -2.76 7.60 -12.49
CA GLN A 45 -2.87 8.79 -11.66
C GLN A 45 -3.57 8.49 -10.33
N SER A 46 -4.66 7.73 -10.37
CA SER A 46 -5.38 7.29 -9.17
C SER A 46 -4.53 6.37 -8.29
N ARG A 47 -3.76 5.45 -8.87
CA ARG A 47 -2.82 4.59 -8.12
C ARG A 47 -1.77 5.43 -7.40
N MET A 48 -1.11 6.34 -8.12
CA MET A 48 -0.09 7.22 -7.56
C MET A 48 -0.66 8.07 -6.40
N LEU A 49 -1.83 8.70 -6.60
CA LEU A 49 -2.48 9.51 -5.57
C LEU A 49 -2.87 8.67 -4.34
N ALA A 50 -3.30 7.43 -4.55
CA ALA A 50 -3.64 6.51 -3.47
C ALA A 50 -2.40 6.11 -2.67
N GLY A 51 -1.33 5.70 -3.34
CA GLY A 51 -0.06 5.35 -2.71
C GLY A 51 0.50 6.51 -1.88
N MET A 52 0.57 7.72 -2.46
CA MET A 52 1.00 8.91 -1.73
C MET A 52 0.12 9.22 -0.52
N SER A 53 -1.21 9.04 -0.64
CA SER A 53 -2.14 9.28 0.46
C SER A 53 -1.96 8.27 1.59
N LEU A 54 -1.71 7.01 1.25
CA LEU A 54 -1.44 5.95 2.21
C LEU A 54 -0.11 6.21 2.94
N ILE A 55 0.96 6.51 2.21
CA ILE A 55 2.27 6.88 2.78
C ILE A 55 2.13 8.05 3.75
N LYS A 56 1.45 9.14 3.34
CA LYS A 56 1.25 10.32 4.19
C LYS A 56 0.36 10.08 5.41
N ALA A 57 -0.46 9.03 5.41
CA ALA A 57 -1.23 8.64 6.59
C ALA A 57 -0.40 7.83 7.61
N GLY A 58 0.82 7.43 7.26
CA GLY A 58 1.80 6.85 8.17
C GLY A 58 1.29 5.57 8.83
N ARG A 59 1.49 5.48 10.16
CA ARG A 59 1.10 4.33 11.00
C ARG A 59 -0.32 3.82 10.75
N ARG A 60 -1.28 4.72 10.51
CA ARG A 60 -2.66 4.32 10.24
C ARG A 60 -2.78 3.46 8.97
N SER A 61 -2.05 3.83 7.91
CA SER A 61 -2.00 3.01 6.69
C SER A 61 -1.17 1.76 6.88
N PHE A 62 -0.14 1.80 7.73
CA PHE A 62 0.61 0.60 8.10
C PHE A 62 -0.34 -0.45 8.69
N ASP A 63 -1.12 -0.08 9.70
CA ASP A 63 -2.05 -0.99 10.39
C ASP A 63 -3.13 -1.51 9.41
N LEU A 64 -3.63 -0.66 8.49
CA LEU A 64 -4.54 -1.08 7.42
C LEU A 64 -3.92 -2.12 6.48
N ILE A 65 -2.65 -1.94 6.09
CA ILE A 65 -1.96 -2.90 5.21
C ILE A 65 -1.74 -4.22 5.96
N MET A 66 -1.41 -4.17 7.25
CA MET A 66 -1.29 -5.36 8.09
C MET A 66 -2.60 -6.15 8.19
N GLU A 67 -3.75 -5.48 8.36
CA GLU A 67 -5.06 -6.15 8.31
C GLU A 67 -5.24 -6.94 7.01
N ARG A 68 -4.79 -6.40 5.87
CA ARG A 68 -4.88 -7.08 4.56
C ARG A 68 -3.87 -8.22 4.44
N VAL A 69 -2.67 -8.08 4.99
CA VAL A 69 -1.66 -9.15 5.03
C VAL A 69 -2.19 -10.33 5.85
N GLU A 70 -2.71 -10.07 7.04
CA GLU A 70 -3.28 -11.09 7.94
C GLU A 70 -4.50 -11.78 7.31
N ALA A 71 -5.30 -11.04 6.54
CA ALA A 71 -6.42 -11.59 5.77
C ALA A 71 -6.00 -12.33 4.48
N SER A 72 -4.70 -12.38 4.14
CA SER A 72 -4.21 -12.92 2.86
C SER A 72 -4.79 -12.21 1.61
N GLU A 73 -5.15 -10.93 1.76
CA GLU A 73 -5.72 -10.06 0.71
C GLU A 73 -4.73 -8.96 0.25
N ALA A 74 -3.53 -8.91 0.81
CA ALA A 74 -2.54 -7.90 0.46
C ALA A 74 -2.02 -8.12 -0.97
N SER A 75 -2.00 -7.05 -1.76
CA SER A 75 -1.33 -7.03 -3.05
C SER A 75 0.14 -6.66 -2.90
N THR A 76 0.96 -7.05 -3.88
CA THR A 76 2.37 -6.66 -3.96
C THR A 76 2.55 -5.14 -3.94
N ALA A 77 1.65 -4.40 -4.60
CA ALA A 77 1.66 -2.94 -4.61
C ALA A 77 1.47 -2.33 -3.22
N LEU A 78 0.66 -2.94 -2.34
CA LEU A 78 0.48 -2.46 -0.97
C LEU A 78 1.68 -2.79 -0.09
N VAL A 79 2.24 -4.00 -0.22
CA VAL A 79 3.43 -4.42 0.52
C VAL A 79 4.63 -3.51 0.20
N ARG A 80 4.77 -3.09 -1.06
CA ARG A 80 5.80 -2.14 -1.51
C ARG A 80 5.73 -0.76 -0.83
N LEU A 81 4.59 -0.37 -0.26
CA LEU A 81 4.47 0.90 0.45
C LEU A 81 4.99 0.83 1.90
N LEU A 82 5.16 -0.36 2.47
CA LEU A 82 5.53 -0.51 3.88
C LEU A 82 6.86 0.19 4.22
N PRO A 83 7.95 0.05 3.43
CA PRO A 83 9.21 0.76 3.69
C PRO A 83 9.06 2.28 3.73
N ASP A 84 8.27 2.84 2.81
CA ASP A 84 8.04 4.28 2.71
C ASP A 84 7.15 4.83 3.85
N ILE A 85 6.32 3.97 4.45
CA ILE A 85 5.46 4.32 5.59
C ILE A 85 6.27 4.31 6.88
N ASP A 86 6.99 3.22 7.14
CA ASP A 86 7.71 2.97 8.38
C ASP A 86 8.78 1.89 8.13
N GLY A 87 9.97 2.29 7.71
CA GLY A 87 11.06 1.36 7.33
C GLY A 87 11.47 0.40 8.45
N GLU A 88 11.53 0.88 9.70
CA GLU A 88 11.93 0.05 10.85
C GLU A 88 10.89 -1.04 11.14
N ARG A 89 9.61 -0.67 11.21
CA ARG A 89 8.53 -1.64 11.46
C ARG A 89 8.31 -2.54 10.24
N ALA A 90 8.42 -1.99 9.04
CA ALA A 90 8.28 -2.73 7.78
C ALA A 90 9.28 -3.87 7.69
N ARG A 91 10.55 -3.66 8.11
CA ARG A 91 11.59 -4.68 8.05
C ARG A 91 11.16 -6.00 8.68
N LYS A 92 10.64 -5.98 9.91
CA LYS A 92 10.20 -7.19 10.62
C LYS A 92 9.06 -7.91 9.90
N VAL A 93 8.10 -7.14 9.39
CA VAL A 93 6.94 -7.67 8.66
C VAL A 93 7.38 -8.29 7.33
N LEU A 94 8.19 -7.57 6.56
CA LEU A 94 8.67 -8.01 5.25
C LEU A 94 9.54 -9.26 5.38
N GLN A 95 10.38 -9.37 6.42
CA GLN A 95 11.12 -10.60 6.72
C GLN A 95 10.19 -11.79 7.00
N SER A 96 9.10 -11.57 7.74
CA SER A 96 8.08 -12.60 7.99
C SER A 96 7.40 -13.05 6.70
N ILE A 97 6.98 -12.10 5.84
CA ILE A 97 6.38 -12.40 4.53
C ILE A 97 7.37 -13.14 3.62
N ALA A 98 8.63 -12.70 3.59
CA ALA A 98 9.70 -13.31 2.80
C ALA A 98 10.05 -14.75 3.24
N ALA A 99 9.81 -15.09 4.51
CA ALA A 99 10.00 -16.43 5.06
C ALA A 99 8.84 -17.39 4.76
N GLY A 100 7.69 -16.86 4.30
CA GLY A 100 6.51 -17.65 3.95
C GLY A 100 6.62 -18.47 2.66
N ASP A 101 5.48 -18.91 2.17
CA ASP A 101 5.34 -19.77 0.99
C ASP A 101 5.72 -19.05 -0.32
N GLN A 102 6.01 -19.85 -1.35
CA GLN A 102 6.39 -19.37 -2.68
C GLN A 102 5.28 -18.50 -3.30
N GLY A 103 5.63 -17.32 -3.82
CA GLY A 103 4.67 -16.44 -4.49
C GLY A 103 5.19 -15.02 -4.71
N GLU A 104 4.45 -14.22 -5.48
CA GLU A 104 4.83 -12.86 -5.83
C GLU A 104 5.00 -11.94 -4.60
N LEU A 105 4.19 -12.16 -3.56
CA LEU A 105 4.26 -11.39 -2.32
C LEU A 105 5.58 -11.61 -1.57
N LYS A 106 6.08 -12.86 -1.57
CA LYS A 106 7.35 -13.24 -0.95
C LYS A 106 8.53 -12.61 -1.67
N GLU A 107 8.56 -12.69 -3.01
CA GLU A 107 9.63 -12.06 -3.80
C GLU A 107 9.60 -10.54 -3.65
N THR A 108 8.41 -9.94 -3.67
CA THR A 108 8.24 -8.50 -3.39
C THR A 108 8.78 -8.12 -2.01
N ALA A 109 8.51 -8.94 -0.99
CA ALA A 109 9.00 -8.67 0.36
C ALA A 109 10.51 -8.78 0.47
N ARG A 110 11.13 -9.77 -0.21
CA ARG A 110 12.59 -9.91 -0.31
C ARG A 110 13.23 -8.70 -0.97
N GLU A 111 12.70 -8.27 -2.11
CA GLU A 111 13.17 -7.06 -2.81
C GLU A 111 13.16 -5.83 -1.88
N CYS A 112 12.10 -5.68 -1.08
CA CYS A 112 11.99 -4.56 -0.13
C CYS A 112 13.01 -4.68 1.02
N VAL A 113 13.25 -5.88 1.56
CA VAL A 113 14.26 -6.09 2.60
C VAL A 113 15.66 -5.79 2.07
N ASP A 114 15.99 -6.29 0.88
CA ASP A 114 17.29 -6.06 0.23
C ASP A 114 17.53 -4.57 -0.03
N LEU A 115 16.47 -3.84 -0.43
CA LEU A 115 16.54 -2.39 -0.60
C LEU A 115 16.84 -1.67 0.71
N LEU A 116 16.14 -2.04 1.80
CA LEU A 116 16.37 -1.46 3.12
C LEU A 116 17.81 -1.73 3.61
N ASP A 117 18.30 -2.96 3.45
CA ASP A 117 19.69 -3.33 3.80
C ASP A 117 20.71 -2.53 3.00
N ARG A 118 20.45 -2.31 1.70
CA ARG A 118 21.30 -1.49 0.87
C ARG A 118 21.32 -0.04 1.33
N ILE A 119 20.17 0.55 1.69
CA ILE A 119 20.10 1.91 2.21
C ILE A 119 20.91 2.04 3.50
N ASP A 120 20.75 1.10 4.43
CA ASP A 120 21.48 1.10 5.70
C ASP A 120 23.00 0.97 5.48
N SER A 121 23.43 0.16 4.50
CA SER A 121 24.85 0.04 4.14
C SER A 121 25.46 1.30 3.51
N LEU A 122 24.62 2.17 2.93
CA LEU A 122 25.01 3.42 2.27
C LEU A 122 24.93 4.63 3.20
N ALA A 123 24.29 4.49 4.37
CA ALA A 123 24.30 5.47 5.43
C ALA A 123 25.39 5.08 6.44
N PRO A 124 26.68 5.40 6.19
CA PRO A 124 27.71 5.17 7.19
C PRO A 124 27.31 5.94 8.44
N GLU A 125 27.29 5.20 9.55
CA GLU A 125 26.85 5.69 10.84
C GLU A 125 27.65 6.93 11.26
N ASP A 126 27.05 8.11 11.18
CA ASP A 126 27.36 9.20 12.10
C ASP A 126 26.83 8.77 13.48
N ARG A 127 27.60 7.89 14.14
CA ARG A 127 27.52 7.57 15.57
C ARG A 127 28.32 8.59 16.38
#